data_AF-W2XFC2-F1
#
_entry.id   AF-W2XFC2-F1
#
_cell.length_a   1.000
_cell.length_b   1.000
_cell.length_c   1.000
_cell.angle_alpha   90.00
_cell.angle_beta   90.00
_cell.angle_gamma   90.00
#
_symmetry.space_group_name_H-M   'P 1'
#
loop_
_entity.id
_entity.type
_entity.pdbx_description
1 polymer ?
#
loop_
_entity_poly.entity_id
_entity_poly.type
_entity_poly.pdbx_seq_one_letter_code
_entity_poly.pdbx_strand_id
1 'polypeptide(L)'
;MQAAIQLLQLLLLALPAVVKAEGCVTKACTLDCQPGETCALQMVDCIRAPCPPIQACVGTTSNPNKGAEGSLKCTMECGDFQECRIYEPDGSDYCADVCAEGRCPKGSICELQEVQCIRAPCPPMATCNK
;
A
#
# COMPACT_ATOMS: atom_id res chain seq x y z
N MET A 1 39.30 21.21 56.97
CA MET A 1 39.34 20.19 55.90
C MET A 1 37.97 20.21 55.21
N GLN A 2 37.57 21.15 54.34
CA GLN A 2 38.21 21.69 53.14
C GLN A 2 38.91 20.61 52.32
N ALA A 3 38.18 20.01 51.38
CA ALA A 3 38.46 20.10 49.95
C ALA A 3 37.55 19.12 49.18
N ALA A 4 37.20 19.54 47.96
CA ALA A 4 36.86 18.67 46.83
C ALA A 4 35.49 18.00 46.76
N ILE A 5 34.39 18.78 46.67
CA ILE A 5 33.22 18.37 45.85
C ILE A 5 32.63 19.61 45.15
N GLN A 6 33.49 20.34 44.43
CA GLN A 6 33.11 21.34 43.43
C GLN A 6 33.41 20.71 42.09
N LEU A 7 32.39 20.29 41.33
CA LEU A 7 32.42 20.12 39.85
C LEU A 7 31.19 19.39 39.25
N LEU A 8 30.22 18.92 40.04
CA LEU A 8 29.07 18.16 39.52
C LEU A 8 27.82 19.03 39.24
N GLN A 9 27.96 20.18 38.60
CA GLN A 9 26.81 21.06 38.26
C GLN A 9 26.69 21.43 36.76
N LEU A 10 27.43 20.79 35.86
CA LEU A 10 27.47 21.17 34.44
C LEU A 10 26.89 20.15 33.44
N LEU A 11 26.13 19.16 33.91
CA LEU A 11 25.42 18.22 33.03
C LEU A 11 23.90 18.51 33.00
N LEU A 12 23.54 19.76 32.73
CA LEU A 12 22.23 20.09 32.13
C LEU A 12 22.35 19.83 30.62
N LEU A 13 22.36 18.55 30.25
CA LEU A 13 22.05 18.13 28.90
C LEU A 13 20.63 18.60 28.60
N ALA A 14 20.54 19.57 27.70
CA ALA A 14 19.30 20.05 27.12
C ALA A 14 18.49 18.85 26.59
N LEU A 15 17.46 18.45 27.33
CA LEU A 15 16.41 17.66 26.74
C LEU A 15 15.73 18.56 25.70
N PRO A 16 15.58 18.11 24.44
CA PRO A 16 14.65 18.77 23.54
C PRO A 16 13.29 18.71 24.22
N ALA A 17 12.75 19.88 24.57
CA ALA A 17 11.35 19.99 24.91
C ALA A 17 10.59 19.37 23.74
N VAL A 18 9.94 18.23 23.98
CA VAL A 18 8.84 17.79 23.13
C VAL A 18 7.79 18.88 23.33
N VAL A 19 7.83 19.88 22.46
CA VAL A 19 6.76 20.84 22.29
C VAL A 19 5.58 20.00 21.85
N LYS A 20 4.76 19.61 22.82
CA LYS A 20 3.40 19.19 22.58
C LYS A 20 2.75 20.44 22.01
N ALA A 21 2.68 20.49 20.68
CA ALA A 21 1.94 21.54 19.98
C ALA A 21 0.46 21.36 20.38
N GLU A 22 0.09 21.99 21.51
CA GLU A 22 -1.29 22.31 21.83
C GLU A 22 -1.72 23.39 20.84
N GLY A 23 -2.14 22.92 19.68
CA GLY A 23 -2.43 23.77 18.55
C GLY A 23 -2.94 22.98 17.37
N CYS A 24 -3.92 22.11 17.58
CA CYS A 24 -4.74 21.65 16.47
C CYS A 24 -6.20 21.75 16.90
N VAL A 25 -6.83 22.85 16.48
CA VAL A 25 -8.26 22.88 16.22
C VAL A 25 -8.61 21.55 15.57
N THR A 26 -9.39 20.72 16.25
CA THR A 26 -9.97 19.51 15.66
C THR A 26 -10.97 19.99 14.61
N LYS A 27 -10.45 20.41 13.44
CA LYS A 27 -11.26 20.59 12.24
C LYS A 27 -11.77 19.19 11.91
N ALA A 28 -12.95 18.90 12.42
CA ALA A 28 -13.71 17.73 12.04
C ALA A 28 -13.78 17.68 10.52
N CYS A 29 -13.75 16.47 9.99
CA CYS A 29 -13.83 16.27 8.56
C CYS A 29 -15.22 16.71 8.08
N THR A 30 -15.30 17.63 7.12
CA THR A 30 -16.53 18.28 6.64
C THR A 30 -16.88 17.93 5.20
N LEU A 31 -16.18 16.99 4.55
CA LEU A 31 -16.52 16.57 3.19
C LEU A 31 -17.77 15.70 3.20
N ASP A 32 -18.73 16.04 2.35
CA ASP A 32 -19.87 15.20 2.02
C ASP A 32 -19.41 14.11 1.05
N CYS A 33 -19.04 12.95 1.59
CA CYS A 33 -18.58 11.80 0.81
C CYS A 33 -19.74 10.97 0.27
N GLN A 34 -19.50 10.17 -0.76
CA GLN A 34 -20.52 9.30 -1.33
C GLN A 34 -20.90 8.16 -0.37
N PRO A 35 -22.08 7.53 -0.53
CA PRO A 35 -22.46 6.36 0.27
C PRO A 35 -21.39 5.26 0.20
N GLY A 36 -20.88 4.83 1.37
CA GLY A 36 -19.80 3.83 1.48
C GLY A 36 -18.44 4.42 1.83
N GLU A 37 -18.29 5.74 1.78
CA GLU A 37 -17.08 6.45 2.16
C GLU A 37 -17.24 7.15 3.52
N THR A 38 -16.12 7.51 4.13
CA THR A 38 -16.05 8.36 5.31
C THR A 38 -14.95 9.39 5.12
N CYS A 39 -15.23 10.63 5.53
CA CYS A 39 -14.26 11.70 5.51
C CYS A 39 -13.18 11.43 6.57
N ALA A 40 -11.93 11.30 6.16
CA ALA A 40 -10.77 11.12 7.02
C ALA A 40 -9.70 12.21 6.76
N LEU A 41 -8.92 12.51 7.80
CA LEU A 41 -7.75 13.38 7.69
C LEU A 41 -6.53 12.56 7.28
N GLN A 42 -5.85 12.98 6.21
CA GLN A 42 -4.61 12.36 5.73
C GLN A 42 -3.42 13.30 5.96
N MET A 43 -2.36 12.76 6.57
CA MET A 43 -1.09 13.46 6.70
C MET A 43 -0.37 13.43 5.36
N VAL A 44 0.18 14.58 4.96
CA VAL A 44 0.92 14.72 3.69
C VAL A 44 2.35 15.15 3.97
N ASP A 45 3.27 14.64 3.15
CA ASP A 45 4.64 15.14 3.11
C ASP A 45 4.69 16.34 2.16
N CYS A 46 5.19 17.46 2.67
CA CYS A 46 5.33 18.68 1.91
C CYS A 46 6.77 19.19 1.96
N ILE A 47 7.18 19.92 0.93
CA ILE A 47 8.57 20.36 0.76
C ILE A 47 9.02 21.31 1.89
N ARG A 48 8.09 22.02 2.55
CA ARG A 48 8.38 22.96 3.65
C ARG A 48 7.39 22.79 4.79
N ALA A 49 7.89 22.43 5.97
CA ALA A 49 7.09 22.27 7.18
C ALA A 49 6.57 23.60 7.75
N PRO A 50 5.43 23.60 8.48
CA PRO A 50 4.60 22.43 8.80
C PRO A 50 3.67 22.01 7.66
N CYS A 51 3.36 20.70 7.58
CA CYS A 51 2.41 20.12 6.62
C CYS A 51 1.10 19.77 7.36
N PRO A 52 0.07 20.63 7.30
CA PRO A 52 -1.22 20.31 7.92
C PRO A 52 -1.88 19.10 7.24
N PRO A 53 -2.64 18.29 7.97
CA PRO A 53 -3.43 17.21 7.37
C PRO A 53 -4.47 17.77 6.39
N ILE A 54 -4.69 17.03 5.31
CA ILE A 54 -5.75 17.30 4.33
C ILE A 54 -6.97 16.43 4.62
N GLN A 55 -8.15 16.81 4.13
CA GLN A 55 -9.37 16.01 4.24
C GLN A 55 -9.54 15.19 2.95
N ALA A 56 -9.86 13.90 3.06
CA ALA A 56 -10.12 13.02 1.93
C ALA A 56 -11.23 12.01 2.26
N CYS A 57 -12.04 11.63 1.28
CA CYS A 57 -13.01 10.54 1.43
C CYS A 57 -12.30 9.20 1.26
N VAL A 58 -12.46 8.30 2.24
CA VAL A 58 -11.88 6.94 2.23
C VAL A 58 -12.97 5.90 2.40
N GLY A 59 -12.84 4.75 1.75
CA GLY A 59 -13.80 3.65 1.90
C GLY A 59 -13.86 3.13 3.34
N THR A 60 -15.07 2.88 3.85
CA THR A 60 -15.31 2.40 5.23
C THR A 60 -14.94 0.93 5.46
N THR A 61 -14.55 0.20 4.42
CA THR A 61 -14.22 -1.22 4.52
C THR A 61 -12.73 -1.41 4.82
N SER A 62 -12.35 -1.31 6.09
CA SER A 62 -11.12 -1.92 6.59
C SER A 62 -11.32 -3.44 6.69
N ASN A 63 -11.46 -4.11 5.55
CA ASN A 63 -11.21 -5.53 5.46
C ASN A 63 -9.82 -5.66 4.81
N PRO A 64 -8.82 -6.24 5.48
CA PRO A 64 -7.48 -6.41 4.89
C PRO A 64 -7.48 -7.30 3.63
N ASN A 65 -8.64 -7.85 3.23
CA ASN A 65 -8.86 -8.59 1.99
C ASN A 65 -9.81 -7.89 0.98
N LYS A 66 -10.10 -6.60 1.13
CA LYS A 66 -10.85 -5.81 0.14
C LYS A 66 -10.04 -4.58 -0.22
N GLY A 67 -9.34 -4.65 -1.36
CA GLY A 67 -8.78 -3.48 -2.02
C GLY A 67 -9.87 -2.42 -2.20
N ALA A 68 -9.47 -1.16 -2.02
CA ALA A 68 -10.28 0.04 -2.19
C ALA A 68 -11.28 -0.10 -3.36
N GLU A 69 -12.57 0.16 -3.14
CA GLU A 69 -13.51 0.47 -4.23
C GLU A 69 -13.33 1.98 -4.53
N GLY A 70 -12.86 2.47 -5.68
CA GLY A 70 -12.77 1.90 -7.03
C GLY A 70 -11.55 1.03 -7.34
N SER A 71 -11.71 -0.26 -7.05
CA SER A 71 -10.84 -1.31 -7.56
C SER A 71 -11.10 -1.29 -9.05
N LEU A 72 -10.11 -0.85 -9.82
CA LEU A 72 -9.94 -1.36 -11.18
C LEU A 72 -10.20 -2.87 -11.05
N LYS A 73 -11.36 -3.33 -11.53
CA LYS A 73 -11.64 -4.74 -11.63
C LYS A 73 -11.27 -5.06 -13.04
N CYS A 74 -10.36 -6.00 -13.21
CA CYS A 74 -9.98 -6.45 -14.53
C CYS A 74 -11.26 -6.92 -15.25
N THR A 75 -11.54 -6.32 -16.39
CA THR A 75 -12.83 -6.47 -17.11
C THR A 75 -12.73 -7.38 -18.32
N MET A 76 -11.51 -7.73 -18.76
CA MET A 76 -11.32 -8.59 -19.92
C MET A 76 -11.66 -10.05 -19.64
N GLU A 77 -12.23 -10.72 -20.63
CA GLU A 77 -12.39 -12.18 -20.59
C GLU A 77 -11.06 -12.84 -20.96
N CYS A 78 -10.63 -13.78 -20.11
CA CYS A 78 -9.41 -14.57 -20.32
C CYS A 78 -9.75 -16.01 -20.71
N GLY A 79 -8.78 -16.71 -21.30
CA GLY A 79 -8.94 -18.11 -21.67
C GLY A 79 -8.98 -19.04 -20.45
N ASP A 80 -9.20 -20.34 -20.72
CA ASP A 80 -9.10 -21.36 -19.70
C ASP A 80 -7.74 -21.31 -19.00
N PHE A 81 -7.76 -21.50 -17.69
CA PHE A 81 -6.56 -21.45 -16.84
C PHE A 81 -5.82 -20.11 -16.88
N GLN A 82 -6.52 -19.03 -17.20
CA GLN A 82 -5.97 -17.68 -17.10
C GLN A 82 -6.79 -16.86 -16.10
N GLU A 83 -6.11 -15.92 -15.45
CA GLU A 83 -6.70 -14.97 -14.53
C GLU A 83 -6.49 -13.56 -15.06
N CYS A 84 -7.56 -12.77 -15.01
CA CYS A 84 -7.56 -11.36 -15.36
C CYS A 84 -6.85 -10.56 -14.25
N ARG A 85 -5.79 -9.83 -14.59
CA ARG A 85 -5.01 -9.00 -13.67
C ARG A 85 -4.80 -7.60 -14.23
N ILE A 86 -4.48 -6.65 -13.35
CA ILE A 86 -4.19 -5.27 -13.73
C ILE A 86 -2.71 -5.01 -13.61
N TYR A 87 -2.13 -4.43 -14.65
CA TYR A 87 -0.75 -4.00 -14.67
C TYR A 87 -0.64 -2.65 -13.96
N GLU A 88 -0.19 -2.67 -12.70
CA GLU A 88 -0.13 -1.49 -11.84
C GLU A 88 0.52 -0.24 -12.47
N PRO A 89 1.55 -0.34 -13.33
CA PRO A 89 2.19 0.84 -13.92
C PRO A 89 1.31 1.71 -14.81
N ASP A 90 0.32 1.13 -15.52
CA ASP A 90 -0.56 1.90 -16.42
C ASP A 90 -2.06 1.60 -16.23
N GLY A 91 -2.40 0.67 -15.33
CA GLY A 91 -3.76 0.26 -15.05
C GLY A 91 -4.38 -0.60 -16.15
N SER A 92 -3.61 -1.09 -17.12
CA SER A 92 -4.13 -1.94 -18.19
C SER A 92 -4.46 -3.35 -17.71
N ASP A 93 -5.52 -3.92 -18.28
CA ASP A 93 -5.93 -5.30 -18.04
C ASP A 93 -5.06 -6.27 -18.85
N TYR A 94 -4.68 -7.40 -18.26
CA TYR A 94 -3.98 -8.49 -18.95
C TYR A 94 -4.36 -9.86 -18.40
N CYS A 95 -4.21 -10.90 -19.22
CA CYS A 95 -4.43 -12.29 -18.80
C CYS A 95 -3.11 -12.93 -18.37
N ALA A 96 -3.07 -13.47 -17.15
CA ALA A 96 -1.93 -14.21 -16.60
C ALA A 96 -2.26 -15.70 -16.52
N ASP A 97 -1.30 -16.56 -16.86
CA ASP A 97 -1.46 -18.00 -16.65
C ASP A 97 -1.56 -18.36 -15.17
N VAL A 98 -2.42 -19.32 -14.86
CA VAL A 98 -2.48 -19.97 -13.54
C VAL A 98 -2.31 -21.48 -13.68
N CYS A 99 -1.65 -22.08 -12.71
CA CYS A 99 -1.65 -23.53 -12.53
C CYS A 99 -2.86 -23.92 -11.68
N ALA A 100 -3.77 -24.67 -12.26
CA ALA A 100 -4.94 -25.22 -11.58
C ALA A 100 -5.14 -26.69 -11.97
N GLU A 101 -5.97 -27.40 -11.21
CA GLU A 101 -6.31 -28.79 -11.51
C GLU A 101 -6.90 -28.91 -12.92
N GLY A 102 -6.45 -29.92 -13.68
CA GLY A 102 -6.88 -30.15 -15.05
C GLY A 102 -6.11 -29.38 -16.13
N ARG A 103 -5.23 -28.42 -15.77
CA ARG A 103 -4.38 -27.73 -16.76
C ARG A 103 -3.39 -28.68 -17.43
N CYS A 104 -2.76 -29.55 -16.65
CA CYS A 104 -1.77 -30.51 -17.11
C CYS A 104 -2.32 -31.94 -17.08
N PRO A 105 -1.85 -32.82 -18.00
CA PRO A 105 -2.22 -34.23 -17.99
C PRO A 105 -1.76 -34.93 -16.70
N LYS A 106 -2.39 -36.07 -16.38
CA LYS A 106 -2.00 -36.88 -15.22
C LYS A 106 -0.53 -37.28 -15.30
N GLY A 107 0.17 -37.16 -14.17
CA GLY A 107 1.60 -37.44 -14.09
C GLY A 107 2.49 -36.31 -14.60
N SER A 108 1.96 -35.11 -14.78
CA SER A 108 2.73 -33.90 -15.04
C SER A 108 2.47 -32.86 -13.96
N ILE A 109 3.49 -32.05 -13.66
CA ILE A 109 3.46 -30.95 -12.72
C ILE A 109 3.33 -29.66 -13.52
N CYS A 110 2.39 -28.81 -13.12
CA CYS A 110 2.26 -27.46 -13.65
C CYS A 110 3.18 -26.53 -12.88
N GLU A 111 4.02 -25.77 -13.59
CA GLU A 111 4.91 -24.78 -13.02
C GLU A 111 4.78 -23.46 -13.79
N LEU A 112 4.69 -22.35 -13.06
CA LEU A 112 4.78 -21.01 -13.65
C LEU A 112 6.25 -20.65 -13.85
N GLN A 113 6.66 -20.47 -15.11
CA GLN A 113 8.01 -20.11 -15.48
C GLN A 113 8.08 -18.62 -15.84
N GLU A 114 9.00 -17.91 -15.20
CA GLU A 114 9.28 -16.51 -15.54
C GLU A 114 9.79 -16.41 -16.98
N VAL A 115 9.28 -15.42 -17.71
CA VAL A 115 9.64 -15.19 -19.11
C VAL A 115 10.15 -13.78 -19.33
N GLN A 116 11.00 -13.63 -20.34
CA GLN A 116 11.43 -12.31 -20.82
C GLN A 116 10.62 -11.98 -22.07
N CYS A 117 9.98 -10.82 -22.06
CA CYS A 117 9.19 -10.35 -23.18
C CYS A 117 9.61 -8.93 -23.58
N ILE A 118 9.32 -8.53 -24.81
CA ILE A 118 9.76 -7.24 -25.37
C ILE A 118 8.92 -6.08 -24.80
N ARG A 119 7.69 -6.36 -24.34
CA ARG A 119 6.71 -5.36 -23.85
C ARG A 119 6.01 -5.87 -22.61
N ALA A 120 6.02 -5.10 -21.54
CA ALA A 120 5.31 -5.44 -20.30
C ALA A 120 3.77 -5.39 -20.47
N PRO A 121 3.00 -6.14 -19.66
CA PRO A 121 3.46 -7.08 -18.63
C PRO A 121 4.03 -8.38 -19.22
N CYS A 122 5.05 -8.96 -18.55
CA CYS A 122 5.57 -10.30 -18.84
C CYS A 122 5.07 -11.29 -17.76
N PRO A 123 3.80 -11.72 -17.78
CA PRO A 123 3.36 -12.72 -16.81
C PRO A 123 4.12 -14.03 -16.99
N PRO A 124 4.37 -14.77 -15.90
CA PRO A 124 4.88 -16.13 -15.98
C PRO A 124 4.00 -17.01 -16.88
N MET A 125 4.62 -17.93 -17.61
CA MET A 125 3.92 -18.88 -18.46
C MET A 125 3.82 -20.24 -17.76
N ALA A 126 2.65 -20.86 -17.78
CA ALA A 126 2.52 -22.19 -17.20
C ALA A 126 3.08 -23.25 -18.15
N THR A 127 3.95 -24.09 -17.60
CA THR A 127 4.61 -25.20 -18.30
C THR A 127 4.26 -26.52 -17.60
N CYS A 128 3.94 -27.55 -18.38
CA CYS A 128 3.69 -28.90 -17.85
C CYS A 128 4.97 -29.74 -17.97
N ASN A 129 5.59 -30.03 -16.83
CA ASN A 129 6.81 -30.83 -16.73
C ASN A 129 6.48 -32.25 -16.23
N LYS A 130 7.26 -33.27 -16.63
CA LYS A 130 7.09 -34.67 -16.21
C LYS A 130 8.01 -35.03 -15.06
#